data_AF-Q1PVS3-F1
#
_entry.id   AF-Q1PVS3-F1
#
_cell.length_a   1.000
_cell.length_b   1.000
_cell.length_c   1.000
_cell.angle_alpha   90.00
_cell.angle_beta   90.00
_cell.angle_gamma   90.00
#
_symmetry.space_group_name_H-M   'P 1'
#
loop_
_entity.id
_entity.type
_entity.pdbx_description
1 polymer ?
#
loop_
_entity_poly.entity_id
_entity_poly.type
_entity_poly.pdbx_seq_one_letter_code
_entity_poly.pdbx_strand_id
1 'polypeptide(L)' 'MGNDNLIFADIEMAIANGKIRRKFTRDPRGTRYEIVCPAKDGREIAVICRIKSTGKLLLITTYAL' A
#
# COMPACT_ATOMS: atom_id res chain seq x y z
N MET A 1 -9.41 7.71 0.30
CA MET A 1 -8.06 8.15 0.69
C MET A 1 -8.24 9.29 1.66
N GLY A 2 -7.62 9.22 2.84
CA GLY A 2 -7.65 10.31 3.81
C GLY A 2 -7.03 11.57 3.21
N ASN A 3 -7.27 12.72 3.82
CA ASN A 3 -6.80 14.03 3.37
C ASN A 3 -5.28 14.21 3.60
N ASP A 4 -4.50 13.16 3.37
CA ASP A 4 -3.07 13.06 3.72
C ASP A 4 -2.15 13.66 2.64
N ASN A 5 -2.75 14.29 1.62
CA ASN A 5 -2.08 14.87 0.46
C ASN A 5 -1.13 13.88 -0.26
N LEU A 6 -1.55 12.61 -0.35
CA LEU A 6 -0.81 11.57 -1.05
C LEU A 6 -1.26 11.50 -2.51
N ILE A 7 -0.30 11.45 -3.43
CA ILE A 7 -0.56 11.34 -4.86
C ILE A 7 -0.18 9.95 -5.37
N PHE A 8 -0.61 9.63 -6.60
CA PHE A 8 -0.36 8.31 -7.20
C PHE A 8 1.14 7.98 -7.29
N ALA A 9 1.99 8.98 -7.52
CA ALA A 9 3.44 8.80 -7.56
C ALA A 9 4.03 8.30 -6.23
N ASP A 10 3.43 8.65 -5.08
CA ASP A 10 3.87 8.14 -3.78
C ASP A 10 3.50 6.66 -3.63
N ILE A 11 2.33 6.28 -4.15
CA ILE A 11 1.88 4.89 -4.16
C ILE A 11 2.78 4.05 -5.06
N GLU A 12 3.09 4.51 -6.27
CA GLU A 12 4.00 3.80 -7.18
C GLU A 12 5.37 3.59 -6.54
N MET A 13 5.92 4.62 -5.89
CA MET A 13 7.18 4.51 -5.17
C MET A 13 7.10 3.49 -4.02
N ALA A 14 6.02 3.51 -3.26
CA ALA A 14 5.80 2.56 -2.17
C ALA A 14 5.70 1.13 -2.68
N ILE A 15 5.02 0.88 -3.80
CA ILE A 15 4.95 -0.46 -4.39
C ILE A 15 6.31 -0.91 -4.93
N ALA A 16 7.08 -0.02 -5.54
CA ALA A 16 8.37 -0.35 -6.13
C ALA A 16 9.49 -0.56 -5.09
N ASN A 17 9.51 0.24 -4.01
CA ASN A 17 10.64 0.31 -3.07
C ASN A 17 10.26 0.00 -1.62
N GLY A 18 8.97 -0.08 -1.31
CA GLY A 18 8.49 -0.32 0.04
C GLY A 18 8.72 -1.74 0.52
N LYS A 19 8.60 -1.93 1.84
CA LYS A 19 8.75 -3.23 2.50
C LYS A 19 7.39 -3.70 3.01
N ILE A 20 7.13 -5.00 2.88
CA ILE A 20 5.93 -5.59 3.48
C ILE A 20 6.10 -5.56 5.00
N ARG A 21 5.34 -4.69 5.67
CA ARG A 21 5.28 -4.61 7.14
C ARG A 21 4.38 -5.70 7.71
N ARG A 22 3.24 -5.97 7.07
CA ARG A 22 2.26 -6.99 7.53
C ARG A 22 1.60 -7.71 6.35
N LYS A 23 1.20 -8.96 6.62
CA LYS A 23 0.35 -9.78 5.74
C LYS A 23 -0.92 -10.17 6.50
N PHE A 24 -2.09 -9.78 5.99
CA PHE A 24 -3.39 -10.16 6.55
C PHE A 24 -3.92 -11.36 5.75
N THR A 25 -3.77 -12.56 6.30
CA THR A 25 -4.05 -13.83 5.59
C THR A 25 -5.42 -14.43 5.88
N ARG A 26 -6.12 -13.94 6.92
CA ARG A 26 -7.43 -14.48 7.36
C ARG A 26 -8.63 -13.80 6.70
N ASP A 27 -8.40 -13.08 5.60
CA ASP A 27 -9.47 -12.41 4.86
C ASP A 27 -9.99 -13.34 3.74
N PRO A 28 -11.29 -13.68 3.70
CA PRO A 28 -11.84 -14.57 2.67
C PRO A 28 -11.72 -13.99 1.25
N ARG A 29 -11.45 -12.68 1.13
CA ARG A 29 -11.22 -12.00 -0.15
C ARG A 29 -9.77 -12.11 -0.62
N GLY A 30 -8.92 -12.83 0.11
CA GLY A 30 -7.51 -13.07 -0.18
C GLY A 30 -6.54 -12.24 0.65
N THR A 31 -5.25 -12.60 0.58
CA THR A 31 -4.20 -11.95 1.39
C THR A 31 -4.07 -10.47 1.04
N ARG A 32 -4.15 -9.62 2.06
CA ARG A 32 -3.80 -8.19 1.96
C ARG A 32 -2.39 -7.97 2.48
N TYR A 33 -1.69 -7.05 1.85
CA TYR A 33 -0.34 -6.65 2.19
C TYR A 33 -0.37 -5.20 2.66
N GLU A 34 0.34 -4.95 3.75
CA GLU A 34 0.69 -3.59 4.17
C GLU A 34 2.13 -3.33 3.77
N ILE A 35 2.31 -2.39 2.87
CA ILE A 35 3.61 -1.97 2.37
C ILE A 35 3.92 -0.60 2.97
N VAL A 36 5.10 -0.46 3.58
CA VAL A 36 5.54 0.80 4.18
C VAL A 36 6.77 1.33 3.45
N CYS A 37 6.79 2.64 3.21
CA CYS A 37 7.84 3.34 2.50
C CYS A 37 7.87 4.81 2.95
N PRO A 38 9.04 5.46 2.99
CA PRO A 38 9.09 6.92 3.00
C PRO A 38 8.55 7.49 1.68
N ALA A 39 7.66 8.47 1.76
CA ALA A 39 7.21 9.28 0.63
C ALA A 39 8.32 10.24 0.16
N LYS A 40 8.08 10.95 -0.96
CA LYS A 40 9.08 11.88 -1.53
C LYS A 40 9.52 12.97 -0.56
N ASP A 41 8.63 13.39 0.33
CA ASP A 41 8.86 14.41 1.34
C ASP A 41 9.39 13.83 2.67
N GLY A 42 9.70 12.53 2.72
CA GLY A 42 10.24 11.84 3.88
C GLY A 42 9.19 11.35 4.89
N ARG A 43 7.91 11.68 4.72
CA ARG A 43 6.84 11.14 5.59
C ARG A 43 6.71 9.64 5.37
N GLU A 44 6.57 8.86 6.44
CA GLU A 44 6.34 7.43 6.30
C GLU A 44 4.87 7.18 5.90
N ILE A 45 4.66 6.39 4.85
CA ILE A 45 3.33 6.07 4.34
C ILE A 45 3.11 4.56 4.33
N ALA A 46 1.84 4.17 4.44
CA ALA A 46 1.42 2.79 4.34
C ALA A 46 0.40 2.62 3.21
N VAL A 47 0.65 1.63 2.35
CA VAL A 47 -0.28 1.20 1.29
C VAL A 47 -0.83 -0.17 1.67
N ILE A 48 -2.15 -0.29 1.73
CA ILE A 48 -2.84 -1.57 1.81
C ILE A 48 -3.26 -2.00 0.41
N CYS A 49 -2.77 -3.14 -0.05
CA CYS A 49 -3.09 -3.68 -1.37
C CYS A 49 -3.30 -5.19 -1.34
N ARG A 50 -3.86 -5.74 -2.42
CA ARG A 50 -3.91 -7.20 -2.66
C ARG A 50 -3.67 -7.54 -4.12
N ILE A 51 -3.11 -8.71 -4.37
CA ILE A 51 -2.98 -9.27 -5.72
C ILE A 51 -4.24 -10.09 -5.99
N LYS A 52 -4.98 -9.74 -7.05
CA LYS A 52 -6.15 -10.51 -7.49
C LYS A 52 -5.70 -11.76 -8.23
N SER A 53 -6.57 -12.76 -8.34
CA SER A 53 -6.33 -13.98 -9.13
C SER A 53 -5.99 -13.70 -10.60
N THR A 54 -6.41 -12.54 -11.12
CA THR A 54 -6.07 -12.06 -12.47
C THR A 54 -4.66 -11.49 -12.60
N GLY A 55 -3.85 -11.50 -11.54
CA GLY A 55 -2.51 -10.89 -11.50
C GLY A 55 -2.53 -9.36 -11.30
N LYS A 56 -3.70 -8.72 -11.34
CA LYS A 56 -3.81 -7.27 -11.13
C LYS A 56 -3.64 -6.91 -9.65
N LEU A 57 -2.85 -5.88 -9.36
CA LEU A 57 -2.79 -5.26 -8.04
C LEU A 57 -4.04 -4.41 -7.80
N LEU A 58 -4.72 -4.63 -6.67
CA LEU A 58 -5.79 -3.78 -6.19
C LEU A 58 -5.26 -2.96 -5.01
N LEU A 59 -5.23 -1.64 -5.17
CA LEU A 59 -5.04 -0.70 -4.08
C LEU A 59 -6.33 -0.59 -3.28
N ILE A 60 -6.25 -0.76 -1.95
CA ILE A 60 -7.41 -0.70 -1.06
C ILE A 60 -7.45 0.65 -0.37
N THR A 61 -6.36 1.03 0.30
CA THR A 61 -6.21 2.36 0.91
C THR A 61 -4.74 2.71 1.03
N THR A 62 -4.46 4.00 1.13
CA THR A 62 -3.14 4.54 1.43
C THR A 62 -3.32 5.63 2.49
N TYR A 63 -2.40 5.71 3.44
CA TYR A 63 -2.44 6.67 4.53
C TYR A 63 -1.02 7.03 5.00
N ALA A 64 -0.86 8.23 5.54
CA ALA A 64 0.37 8.62 6.25
C ALA A 64 0.39 8.00 7.66
N LEU A 65 1.59 7.67 8.16
CA LEU A 65 1.80 7.10 9.49
C LEU A 65 2.02 8.17 10.56
#